data_AF-A0A355AE56-F1
#
_entry.id   AF-A0A355AE56-F1
#
_cell.length_a   1.000
_cell.length_b   1.000
_cell.length_c   1.000
_cell.angle_alpha   90.00
_cell.angle_beta   90.00
_cell.angle_gamma   90.00
#
_symmetry.space_group_name_H-M   'P 1'
#
loop_
_entity.id
_entity.type
_entity.pdbx_description
1 polymer ?
#
loop_
_entity_poly.entity_id
_entity_poly.type
_entity_poly.pdbx_seq_one_letter_code
_entity_poly.pdbx_strand_id
1 'polypeptide(L)'
;KKDDDNTIPHDPIAQEKTDDKRLVEYLQSHYYKPASQGEHFGIVDTIMNGETPLMNEVVTQEVTHNNIKYKLYYYMHEVGVGESPTRYDSVFVKYKGLKLDSVKFDERASNVWLHFAGSYDFTRRRASSGVTQGWKAGFPNFKSGTNISQAGEPIKFTDTGKGVLFMPSGLAYGNQGIIGIGANEPLLFHIELSKVNTADYDNDTILNKDEDLDGDGEVIDDDTDKDGIPDFADSDDDGDGTLTKDEKEGDDDGDGIPNYLDKDSKDSK
;
A
#
# COMPACT_ATOMS: atom_id res chain seq x y z
N LYS A 1 39.68 -20.26 14.02
CA LYS A 1 39.58 -19.03 13.20
C LYS A 1 38.57 -18.16 13.92
N LYS A 2 38.91 -16.89 14.23
CA LYS A 2 37.93 -15.95 14.76
C LYS A 2 37.00 -15.61 13.60
N ASP A 3 35.72 -15.90 13.76
CA ASP A 3 34.69 -15.36 12.88
C ASP A 3 34.57 -13.88 13.22
N ASP A 4 35.25 -13.04 12.44
CA ASP A 4 34.92 -11.61 12.35
C ASP A 4 33.58 -11.53 11.62
N ASP A 5 32.49 -11.81 12.34
CA ASP A 5 31.17 -11.32 11.95
C ASP A 5 31.14 -9.83 12.25
N ASN A 6 31.77 -9.07 11.36
CA ASN A 6 31.86 -7.62 11.42
C ASN A 6 30.60 -6.98 10.81
N THR A 7 29.44 -7.63 10.97
CA THR A 7 28.15 -7.04 10.59
C THR A 7 27.87 -5.89 11.55
N ILE A 8 28.10 -4.68 11.07
CA ILE A 8 27.60 -3.48 11.73
C ILE A 8 26.08 -3.70 11.88
N PRO A 9 25.52 -3.66 13.10
CA PRO A 9 24.09 -3.79 13.29
C PRO A 9 23.36 -2.78 12.42
N HIS A 10 22.36 -3.25 11.66
CA HIS A 10 21.54 -2.34 10.87
C HIS A 10 20.88 -1.32 11.81
N ASP A 11 21.05 -0.03 11.50
CA ASP A 11 20.40 1.08 12.20
C ASP A 11 19.33 1.67 11.27
N PRO A 12 18.04 1.33 11.47
CA PRO A 12 16.94 1.82 10.65
C PRO A 12 16.82 3.36 10.65
N ILE A 13 17.16 4.02 11.76
CA ILE A 13 17.05 5.49 11.89
C ILE A 13 18.17 6.17 11.10
N ALA A 14 19.38 5.60 11.13
CA ALA A 14 20.45 6.08 10.26
C ALA A 14 20.17 5.79 8.78
N GLN A 15 19.52 4.66 8.48
CA GLN A 15 19.15 4.30 7.13
C GLN A 15 18.08 5.22 6.56
N GLU A 16 17.05 5.58 7.33
CA GLU A 16 16.01 6.54 6.92
C GLU A 16 16.64 7.85 6.43
N LYS A 17 17.58 8.42 7.19
CA LYS A 17 18.29 9.65 6.81
C LYS A 17 19.13 9.49 5.55
N THR A 18 19.72 8.30 5.36
CA THR A 18 20.52 7.98 4.18
C THR A 18 19.64 7.91 2.94
N ASP A 19 18.48 7.27 3.05
CA ASP A 19 17.50 7.19 1.97
C ASP A 19 16.91 8.56 1.63
N ASP A 20 16.53 9.34 2.64
CA ASP A 20 16.00 10.70 2.46
C ASP A 20 17.00 11.56 1.67
N LYS A 21 18.28 11.53 2.05
CA LYS A 21 19.33 12.24 1.33
C LYS A 21 19.44 11.78 -0.13
N ARG A 22 19.46 10.47 -0.40
CA ARG A 22 19.54 9.92 -1.76
C ARG A 22 18.34 10.34 -2.62
N LEU A 23 17.14 10.31 -2.05
CA LEU A 23 15.91 10.72 -2.73
C LEU A 23 15.91 12.22 -3.02
N VAL A 24 16.28 13.06 -2.06
CA VAL A 24 16.38 14.52 -2.27
C VAL A 24 17.40 14.86 -3.36
N GLU A 25 18.59 14.25 -3.33
CA GLU A 25 19.62 14.43 -4.37
C GLU A 25 19.11 13.99 -5.76
N TYR A 26 18.39 12.86 -5.81
CA TYR A 26 17.77 12.38 -7.04
C TYR A 26 16.72 13.36 -7.57
N LEU A 27 15.79 13.81 -6.72
CA LEU A 27 14.71 14.73 -7.07
C LEU A 27 15.23 16.13 -7.47
N GLN A 28 16.37 16.57 -6.93
CA GLN A 28 17.01 17.84 -7.31
C GLN A 28 17.71 17.78 -8.68
N SER A 29 18.10 16.58 -9.13
CA SER A 29 18.85 16.37 -10.37
C SER A 29 18.00 15.79 -11.51
N HIS A 30 16.75 15.43 -11.25
CA HIS A 30 15.84 14.84 -12.21
C HIS A 30 14.56 15.65 -12.38
N TYR A 31 13.92 15.51 -13.53
CA TYR A 31 12.61 16.08 -13.85
C TYR A 31 11.68 15.00 -14.39
N TYR A 32 10.37 15.25 -14.35
CA TYR A 32 9.39 14.35 -14.96
C TYR A 32 9.10 14.77 -16.40
N LYS A 33 9.19 13.80 -17.32
CA LYS A 33 8.74 13.94 -18.69
C LYS A 33 7.46 13.12 -18.90
N PRO A 34 6.33 13.75 -19.28
CA PRO A 34 5.10 13.04 -19.57
C PRO A 34 5.25 11.96 -20.64
N ALA A 35 4.37 10.96 -20.59
CA ALA A 35 4.35 9.85 -21.54
C ALA A 35 4.21 10.34 -22.98
N SER A 36 4.97 9.76 -23.91
CA SER A 36 4.76 10.00 -25.33
C SER A 36 3.51 9.25 -25.81
N GLN A 37 2.97 9.63 -26.98
CA GLN A 37 1.83 8.93 -27.55
C GLN A 37 2.12 7.43 -27.73
N GLY A 38 1.31 6.58 -27.10
CA GLY A 38 1.46 5.13 -27.13
C GLY A 38 2.27 4.54 -25.96
N GLU A 39 2.87 5.37 -25.11
CA GLU A 39 3.50 4.94 -23.86
C GLU A 39 2.49 4.97 -22.70
N HIS A 40 2.61 4.00 -21.79
CA HIS A 40 1.73 3.94 -20.61
C HIS A 40 2.16 4.88 -19.49
N PHE A 41 3.46 5.14 -19.37
CA PHE A 41 4.04 5.95 -18.30
C PHE A 41 5.00 6.97 -18.87
N GLY A 42 5.09 8.14 -18.21
CA GLY A 42 6.21 9.04 -18.40
C GLY A 42 7.52 8.44 -17.91
N ILE A 43 8.55 9.28 -17.93
CA ILE A 43 9.88 8.94 -17.42
C ILE A 43 10.36 10.01 -16.45
N VAL A 44 11.21 9.59 -15.52
CA VAL A 44 12.02 10.51 -14.71
C VAL A 44 13.41 10.52 -15.33
N ASP A 45 13.88 11.69 -15.75
CA ASP A 45 15.12 11.84 -16.53
C ASP A 45 16.01 12.93 -15.92
N THR A 46 17.30 12.89 -16.21
CA THR A 46 18.29 13.83 -15.66
C THR A 46 18.14 15.21 -16.30
N ILE A 47 18.25 16.26 -15.49
CA ILE A 47 18.20 17.65 -15.94
C ILE A 47 19.49 17.98 -16.70
N MET A 48 19.36 18.46 -17.93
CA MET A 48 20.50 18.78 -18.80
C MET A 48 20.38 20.19 -19.40
N ASN A 49 19.16 20.73 -19.51
CA ASN A 49 18.87 21.98 -20.21
C ASN A 49 18.04 22.96 -19.38
N GLY A 50 18.15 22.88 -18.05
CA GLY A 50 17.44 23.77 -17.13
C GLY A 50 15.97 23.42 -16.92
N GLU A 51 15.60 22.15 -17.12
CA GLU A 51 14.31 21.62 -16.74
C GLU A 51 14.06 21.83 -15.23
N THR A 52 12.78 21.94 -14.84
CA THR A 52 12.42 22.16 -13.43
C THR A 52 12.71 20.89 -12.63
N PRO A 53 13.47 20.96 -11.53
CA PRO A 53 13.69 19.80 -10.69
C PRO A 53 12.39 19.28 -10.07
N LEU A 54 12.24 17.95 -10.05
CA LEU A 54 11.14 17.26 -9.39
C LEU A 54 11.02 17.66 -7.92
N MET A 55 12.12 18.00 -7.25
CA MET A 55 12.11 18.48 -5.86
C MET A 55 11.20 19.70 -5.65
N ASN A 56 10.97 20.51 -6.70
CA ASN A 56 10.08 21.67 -6.64
C ASN A 56 8.61 21.32 -6.87
N GLU A 57 8.31 20.10 -7.33
CA GLU A 57 6.99 19.67 -7.79
C GLU A 57 6.42 18.50 -6.97
N VAL A 58 7.27 17.71 -6.31
CA VAL A 58 6.81 16.64 -5.42
C VAL A 58 6.16 17.18 -4.16
N VAL A 59 5.22 16.41 -3.64
CA VAL A 59 4.69 16.57 -2.29
C VAL A 59 5.39 15.57 -1.38
N THR A 60 5.69 16.00 -0.16
CA THR A 60 6.26 15.15 0.89
C THR A 60 5.17 14.73 1.88
N GLN A 61 5.03 13.42 2.08
CA GLN A 61 4.15 12.80 3.07
C GLN A 61 5.01 12.14 4.15
N GLU A 62 4.75 12.48 5.41
CA GLU A 62 5.33 11.76 6.55
C GLU A 62 4.54 10.46 6.79
N VAL A 63 5.25 9.35 6.87
CA VAL A 63 4.68 8.01 7.12
C VAL A 63 5.42 7.40 8.30
N THR A 64 4.70 7.02 9.35
CA THR A 64 5.31 6.30 10.48
C THR A 64 5.16 4.81 10.25
N HIS A 65 6.26 4.07 10.31
CA HIS A 65 6.26 2.61 10.26
C HIS A 65 7.36 2.06 11.18
N ASN A 66 7.03 1.06 12.00
CA ASN A 66 7.94 0.51 13.03
C ASN A 66 8.57 1.60 13.91
N ASN A 67 7.73 2.56 14.35
CA ASN A 67 8.11 3.73 15.15
C ASN A 67 9.16 4.67 14.51
N ILE A 68 9.39 4.57 13.20
CA ILE A 68 10.29 5.45 12.44
C ILE A 68 9.45 6.30 11.50
N LYS A 69 9.73 7.60 11.47
CA LYS A 69 9.10 8.55 10.57
C LYS A 69 9.91 8.63 9.28
N TYR A 70 9.31 8.20 8.18
CA TYR A 70 9.86 8.26 6.84
C TYR A 70 9.21 9.38 6.05
N LYS A 71 9.94 9.90 5.06
CA LYS A 71 9.36 10.77 4.02
C LYS A 71 9.11 9.97 2.75
N LEU A 72 7.85 9.85 2.39
CA LEU A 72 7.43 9.42 1.06
C LEU A 72 7.27 10.68 0.19
N TYR A 73 7.90 10.70 -0.98
CA TYR A 73 7.71 11.78 -1.94
C TYR A 73 6.84 11.30 -3.08
N TYR A 74 5.94 12.14 -3.57
CA TYR A 74 5.15 11.78 -4.74
C TYR A 74 4.95 12.97 -5.68
N TYR A 75 5.01 12.69 -6.98
CA TYR A 75 4.64 13.61 -8.03
C TYR A 75 3.30 13.19 -8.62
N MET A 76 2.35 14.11 -8.63
CA MET A 76 0.99 13.87 -9.15
C MET A 76 0.86 14.50 -10.53
N HIS A 77 0.87 13.67 -11.57
CA HIS A 77 0.68 14.14 -12.95
C HIS A 77 -0.81 14.37 -13.24
N GLU A 78 -1.65 13.41 -12.84
CA GLU A 78 -3.10 13.48 -12.89
C GLU A 78 -3.66 13.00 -11.56
N VAL A 79 -4.60 13.73 -10.97
CA VAL A 79 -5.21 13.34 -9.68
C VAL A 79 -6.12 12.13 -9.86
N GLY A 80 -6.89 12.09 -10.95
CA GLY A 80 -8.05 11.22 -11.13
C GLY A 80 -9.36 11.88 -10.68
N VAL A 81 -10.50 11.28 -11.01
CA VAL A 81 -11.84 11.88 -10.80
C VAL A 81 -12.78 11.07 -9.91
N GLY A 82 -12.46 9.79 -9.65
CA GLY A 82 -13.25 8.90 -8.83
C GLY A 82 -12.84 8.92 -7.36
N GLU A 83 -12.88 7.74 -6.75
CA GLU A 83 -12.61 7.53 -5.33
C GLU A 83 -11.12 7.37 -5.06
N SER A 84 -10.69 7.76 -3.86
CA SER A 84 -9.37 7.46 -3.33
C SER A 84 -9.44 6.17 -2.51
N PRO A 85 -8.49 5.24 -2.66
CA PRO A 85 -8.46 4.03 -1.84
C PRO A 85 -8.05 4.36 -0.40
N THR A 86 -8.55 3.56 0.54
CA THR A 86 -7.91 3.41 1.85
C THR A 86 -6.64 2.56 1.73
N ARG A 87 -5.90 2.40 2.84
CA ARG A 87 -4.74 1.49 2.89
C ARG A 87 -5.10 0.01 2.98
N TYR A 88 -6.39 -0.33 3.02
CA TYR A 88 -6.91 -1.70 3.16
C TYR A 88 -7.61 -2.19 1.89
N ASP A 89 -8.03 -1.25 1.03
CA ASP A 89 -8.79 -1.51 -0.19
C ASP A 89 -8.02 -2.35 -1.23
N SER A 90 -8.78 -2.84 -2.21
CA SER A 90 -8.22 -3.41 -3.43
C SER A 90 -8.21 -2.37 -4.55
N VAL A 91 -7.12 -2.32 -5.31
CA VAL A 91 -6.95 -1.36 -6.40
C VAL A 91 -6.67 -2.06 -7.73
N PHE A 92 -7.24 -1.53 -8.80
CA PHE A 92 -6.97 -1.97 -10.17
C PHE A 92 -6.01 -0.99 -10.83
N VAL A 93 -4.77 -1.42 -11.08
CA VAL A 93 -3.67 -0.50 -11.38
C VAL A 93 -2.77 -1.01 -12.49
N LYS A 94 -2.11 -0.07 -13.17
CA LYS A 94 -0.86 -0.33 -13.91
C LYS A 94 0.29 0.28 -13.13
N TYR A 95 1.46 -0.33 -13.21
CA TYR A 95 2.66 0.26 -12.61
C TYR A 95 3.95 -0.13 -13.32
N LYS A 96 5.00 0.63 -13.06
CA LYS A 96 6.38 0.33 -13.45
C LYS A 96 7.32 0.73 -12.30
N GLY A 97 8.01 -0.25 -11.73
CA GLY A 97 8.97 -0.07 -10.64
C GLY A 97 10.41 0.04 -11.15
N LEU A 98 11.11 1.09 -10.74
CA LEU A 98 12.50 1.38 -11.09
C LEU A 98 13.32 1.65 -9.83
N LYS A 99 14.59 1.28 -9.86
CA LYS A 99 15.59 1.80 -8.92
C LYS A 99 15.98 3.22 -9.31
N LEU A 100 16.66 3.94 -8.42
CA LEU A 100 17.15 5.31 -8.72
C LEU A 100 18.17 5.34 -9.87
N ASP A 101 18.84 4.24 -10.17
CA ASP A 101 19.73 4.10 -11.34
C ASP A 101 18.98 3.79 -12.65
N SER A 102 17.64 3.91 -12.65
CA SER A 102 16.73 3.61 -13.76
C SER A 102 16.64 2.13 -14.15
N VAL A 103 17.20 1.20 -13.38
CA VAL A 103 17.02 -0.23 -13.63
C VAL A 103 15.59 -0.65 -13.25
N LYS A 104 14.84 -1.15 -14.23
CA LYS A 104 13.49 -1.70 -14.04
C LYS A 104 13.55 -3.05 -13.35
N PHE A 105 12.81 -3.21 -12.26
CA PHE A 105 12.71 -4.48 -11.54
C PHE A 105 11.34 -5.14 -11.66
N ASP A 106 10.27 -4.38 -11.93
CA ASP A 106 8.92 -4.93 -12.14
C ASP A 106 8.06 -3.98 -12.99
N GLU A 107 7.06 -4.54 -13.68
CA GLU A 107 6.11 -3.79 -14.50
C GLU A 107 4.81 -4.57 -14.75
N ARG A 108 3.70 -3.83 -14.74
CA ARG A 108 2.40 -4.27 -15.24
C ARG A 108 1.85 -3.20 -16.19
N ALA A 109 2.02 -3.45 -17.48
CA ALA A 109 1.48 -2.60 -18.55
C ALA A 109 -0.03 -2.80 -18.80
N SER A 110 -0.60 -3.89 -18.27
CA SER A 110 -2.04 -4.13 -18.19
C SER A 110 -2.49 -4.01 -16.74
N ASN A 111 -3.75 -3.63 -16.53
CA ASN A 111 -4.29 -3.50 -15.19
C ASN A 111 -4.27 -4.84 -14.44
N VAL A 112 -3.88 -4.80 -13.18
CA VAL A 112 -3.90 -5.92 -12.24
C VAL A 112 -4.61 -5.48 -10.95
N TRP A 113 -5.30 -6.41 -10.30
CA TRP A 113 -5.82 -6.20 -8.95
C TRP A 113 -4.71 -6.41 -7.93
N LEU A 114 -4.55 -5.46 -7.03
CA LEU A 114 -3.68 -5.58 -5.86
C LEU A 114 -4.51 -5.33 -4.62
N HIS A 115 -4.37 -6.23 -3.65
CA HIS A 115 -5.05 -6.16 -2.36
C HIS A 115 -4.10 -5.49 -1.37
N PHE A 116 -4.48 -4.36 -0.79
CA PHE A 116 -3.57 -3.65 0.11
C PHE A 116 -3.48 -4.29 1.48
N ALA A 117 -4.62 -4.59 2.11
CA ALA A 117 -4.68 -5.25 3.42
C ALA A 117 -3.81 -6.52 3.43
N GLY A 118 -4.03 -7.39 2.46
CA GLY A 118 -3.35 -8.66 2.34
C GLY A 118 -4.29 -9.75 1.89
N SER A 119 -3.99 -10.97 2.29
CA SER A 119 -4.83 -12.15 2.06
C SER A 119 -4.55 -13.21 3.11
N TYR A 120 -5.55 -14.02 3.41
CA TYR A 120 -5.40 -15.20 4.27
C TYR A 120 -5.44 -16.49 3.46
N ASP A 121 -4.44 -17.36 3.64
CA ASP A 121 -4.42 -18.71 3.09
C ASP A 121 -4.97 -19.71 4.10
N PHE A 122 -6.27 -20.04 3.97
CA PHE A 122 -6.95 -21.02 4.81
C PHE A 122 -6.31 -22.41 4.80
N THR A 123 -5.60 -22.80 3.73
CA THR A 123 -4.97 -24.11 3.66
C THR A 123 -3.70 -24.20 4.50
N ARG A 124 -2.98 -23.07 4.62
CA ARG A 124 -1.74 -22.95 5.41
C ARG A 124 -1.94 -22.28 6.77
N ARG A 125 -3.13 -21.74 7.02
CA ARG A 125 -3.50 -20.92 8.18
C ARG A 125 -2.49 -19.80 8.40
N ARG A 126 -2.30 -18.97 7.37
CA ARG A 126 -1.33 -17.86 7.40
C ARG A 126 -1.86 -16.65 6.64
N ALA A 127 -1.84 -15.51 7.30
CA ALA A 127 -1.97 -14.23 6.66
C ALA A 127 -0.69 -13.87 5.87
N SER A 128 -0.85 -13.08 4.82
CA SER A 128 0.23 -12.50 4.04
C SER A 128 -0.07 -11.03 3.81
N SER A 129 0.87 -10.16 4.17
CA SER A 129 0.77 -8.73 3.87
C SER A 129 0.60 -8.51 2.37
N GLY A 130 -0.22 -7.53 2.00
CA GLY A 130 -0.48 -7.19 0.61
C GLY A 130 0.70 -6.50 -0.06
N VAL A 131 0.62 -5.17 -0.17
CA VAL A 131 1.66 -4.34 -0.78
C VAL A 131 2.56 -3.69 0.28
N THR A 132 3.70 -3.16 -0.15
CA THR A 132 4.64 -2.44 0.73
C THR A 132 3.98 -1.23 1.39
N GLN A 133 4.47 -0.81 2.57
CA GLN A 133 3.93 0.32 3.32
C GLN A 133 3.87 1.63 2.52
N GLY A 134 4.86 1.90 1.68
CA GLY A 134 4.84 3.11 0.85
C GLY A 134 3.76 3.08 -0.25
N TRP A 135 3.28 1.90 -0.66
CA TRP A 135 2.12 1.77 -1.54
C TRP A 135 0.83 2.05 -0.76
N LYS A 136 0.68 1.40 0.41
CA LYS A 136 -0.44 1.62 1.35
C LYS A 136 -0.62 3.09 1.70
N ALA A 137 0.50 3.82 1.91
CA ALA A 137 0.49 5.24 2.22
C ALA A 137 0.37 6.15 0.98
N GLY A 138 0.95 5.74 -0.17
CA GLY A 138 1.06 6.59 -1.35
C GLY A 138 -0.18 6.64 -2.23
N PHE A 139 -0.84 5.51 -2.46
CA PHE A 139 -2.04 5.41 -3.32
C PHE A 139 -3.24 6.22 -2.84
N PRO A 140 -3.53 6.37 -1.53
CA PRO A 140 -4.61 7.22 -1.03
C PRO A 140 -4.53 8.68 -1.49
N ASN A 141 -3.36 9.17 -1.94
CA ASN A 141 -3.22 10.52 -2.50
C ASN A 141 -3.75 10.66 -3.94
N PHE A 142 -4.11 9.56 -4.59
CA PHE A 142 -4.63 9.52 -5.95
C PHE A 142 -6.11 9.12 -5.94
N LYS A 143 -6.81 9.41 -7.03
CA LYS A 143 -8.19 9.01 -7.29
C LYS A 143 -8.27 8.06 -8.48
N SER A 144 -9.25 7.17 -8.47
CA SER A 144 -9.52 6.30 -9.61
C SER A 144 -10.03 7.07 -10.83
N GLY A 145 -10.09 6.38 -11.97
CA GLY A 145 -10.72 6.93 -13.17
C GLY A 145 -12.19 6.57 -13.30
N THR A 146 -12.75 6.96 -14.44
CA THR A 146 -14.10 6.58 -14.88
C THR A 146 -14.01 5.33 -15.77
N ASN A 147 -14.79 4.30 -15.44
CA ASN A 147 -14.92 3.12 -16.28
C ASN A 147 -15.77 3.43 -17.52
N ILE A 148 -15.19 3.25 -18.71
CA ILE A 148 -15.83 3.50 -20.02
C ILE A 148 -15.87 2.23 -20.87
N SER A 149 -15.81 1.06 -20.23
CA SER A 149 -15.78 -0.24 -20.92
C SER A 149 -17.08 -0.48 -21.67
N GLN A 150 -16.96 -1.11 -22.84
CA GLN A 150 -18.09 -1.54 -23.65
C GLN A 150 -18.18 -3.08 -23.64
N ALA A 151 -19.39 -3.61 -23.78
CA ALA A 151 -19.60 -5.05 -23.81
C ALA A 151 -18.82 -5.69 -24.97
N GLY A 152 -17.98 -6.68 -24.65
CA GLY A 152 -17.15 -7.38 -25.63
C GLY A 152 -15.79 -6.71 -25.92
N GLU A 153 -15.49 -5.56 -25.33
CA GLU A 153 -14.18 -4.90 -25.42
C GLU A 153 -13.34 -5.10 -24.14
N PRO A 154 -12.00 -4.98 -24.23
CA PRO A 154 -11.16 -4.91 -23.03
C PRO A 154 -11.59 -3.78 -22.09
N ILE A 155 -11.45 -4.02 -20.78
CA ILE A 155 -11.79 -3.03 -19.76
C ILE A 155 -10.98 -1.75 -20.00
N LYS A 156 -11.68 -0.60 -20.02
CA LYS A 156 -11.10 0.70 -20.33
C LYS A 156 -11.51 1.74 -19.31
N PHE A 157 -10.57 2.61 -18.96
CA PHE A 157 -10.77 3.73 -18.05
C PHE A 157 -10.29 5.03 -18.71
N THR A 158 -10.86 6.14 -18.28
CA THR A 158 -10.42 7.52 -18.60
C THR A 158 -10.28 8.32 -17.31
N ASP A 159 -9.57 9.45 -17.36
CA ASP A 159 -9.40 10.38 -16.24
C ASP A 159 -8.87 9.68 -14.97
N THR A 160 -7.91 8.77 -15.16
CA THR A 160 -7.27 7.97 -14.11
C THR A 160 -6.24 8.78 -13.33
N GLY A 161 -6.04 8.47 -12.06
CA GLY A 161 -4.94 9.05 -11.28
C GLY A 161 -3.60 8.51 -11.78
N LYS A 162 -2.63 9.40 -12.05
CA LYS A 162 -1.30 9.06 -12.56
C LYS A 162 -0.22 9.83 -11.82
N GLY A 163 0.87 9.16 -11.51
CA GLY A 163 1.97 9.82 -10.83
C GLY A 163 3.20 8.95 -10.67
N VAL A 164 4.11 9.44 -9.84
CA VAL A 164 5.32 8.74 -9.43
C VAL A 164 5.43 8.78 -7.92
N LEU A 165 5.57 7.62 -7.28
CA LEU A 165 5.96 7.51 -5.88
C LEU A 165 7.47 7.35 -5.81
N PHE A 166 8.13 8.04 -4.88
CA PHE A 166 9.56 7.90 -4.57
C PHE A 166 9.70 7.50 -3.10
N MET A 167 10.19 6.28 -2.89
CA MET A 167 9.98 5.53 -1.67
C MET A 167 11.33 5.21 -1.01
N PRO A 168 11.54 5.60 0.26
CA PRO A 168 12.69 5.14 1.02
C PRO A 168 12.61 3.63 1.24
N SER A 169 13.74 2.98 1.40
CA SER A 169 13.81 1.52 1.47
C SER A 169 13.01 0.95 2.65
N GLY A 170 12.94 1.66 3.77
CA GLY A 170 12.15 1.27 4.95
C GLY A 170 10.63 1.25 4.74
N LEU A 171 10.11 1.94 3.73
CA LEU A 171 8.72 1.83 3.28
C LEU A 171 8.53 0.83 2.14
N ALA A 172 9.64 0.27 1.61
CA ALA A 172 9.68 -0.71 0.53
C ALA A 172 10.12 -2.08 1.07
N TYR A 173 11.30 -2.58 0.66
CA TYR A 173 11.81 -3.92 0.99
C TYR A 173 12.92 -3.92 2.07
N GLY A 174 13.14 -2.77 2.71
CA GLY A 174 13.99 -2.61 3.90
C GLY A 174 15.43 -3.11 3.74
N ASN A 175 16.02 -3.50 4.86
CA ASN A 175 17.40 -3.96 4.95
C ASN A 175 17.68 -5.34 4.38
N GLN A 176 16.63 -6.11 4.09
CA GLN A 176 16.78 -7.42 3.45
C GLN A 176 16.79 -7.30 1.92
N GLY A 177 15.97 -6.40 1.37
CA GLY A 177 15.68 -6.38 -0.06
C GLY A 177 14.95 -7.65 -0.49
N ILE A 178 14.85 -7.84 -1.81
CA ILE A 178 14.29 -9.06 -2.42
C ILE A 178 15.07 -9.38 -3.70
N ILE A 179 14.77 -10.50 -4.37
CA ILE A 179 15.40 -10.81 -5.66
C ILE A 179 15.14 -9.65 -6.63
N GLY A 180 16.22 -9.08 -7.17
CA GLY A 180 16.18 -7.94 -8.07
C GLY A 180 16.27 -6.57 -7.39
N ILE A 181 16.09 -6.47 -6.07
CA ILE A 181 16.13 -5.23 -5.29
C ILE A 181 17.12 -5.38 -4.14
N GLY A 182 18.13 -4.51 -4.10
CA GLY A 182 19.17 -4.56 -3.06
C GLY A 182 18.60 -4.27 -1.66
N ALA A 183 19.36 -4.68 -0.64
CA ALA A 183 19.14 -4.22 0.72
C ALA A 183 19.25 -2.69 0.79
N ASN A 184 18.34 -2.06 1.53
CA ASN A 184 18.28 -0.61 1.73
C ASN A 184 18.25 0.20 0.42
N GLU A 185 17.52 -0.30 -0.58
CA GLU A 185 17.40 0.36 -1.88
C GLU A 185 16.14 1.24 -1.94
N PRO A 186 16.26 2.57 -2.07
CA PRO A 186 15.13 3.43 -2.40
C PRO A 186 14.65 3.18 -3.83
N LEU A 187 13.34 3.28 -4.04
CA LEU A 187 12.70 2.93 -5.30
C LEU A 187 11.81 4.07 -5.79
N LEU A 188 11.47 4.03 -7.08
CA LEU A 188 10.37 4.80 -7.61
C LEU A 188 9.38 3.92 -8.37
N PHE A 189 8.11 4.31 -8.32
CA PHE A 189 7.02 3.63 -9.01
C PHE A 189 6.22 4.62 -9.82
N HIS A 190 6.19 4.44 -11.14
CA HIS A 190 5.14 5.04 -11.95
C HIS A 190 3.86 4.27 -11.73
N ILE A 191 2.75 4.96 -11.49
CA ILE A 191 1.45 4.35 -11.23
C ILE A 191 0.36 4.97 -12.10
N GLU A 192 -0.63 4.14 -12.44
CA GLU A 192 -1.93 4.57 -12.98
C GLU A 192 -3.04 3.83 -12.21
N LEU A 193 -3.82 4.58 -11.42
CA LEU A 193 -4.93 4.07 -10.63
C LEU A 193 -6.22 4.08 -11.47
N SER A 194 -6.64 2.90 -11.92
CA SER A 194 -7.81 2.76 -12.78
C SER A 194 -9.11 2.66 -12.00
N LYS A 195 -9.15 1.81 -10.96
CA LYS A 195 -10.35 1.55 -10.15
C LYS A 195 -9.97 1.29 -8.69
N VAL A 196 -10.84 1.71 -7.78
CA VAL A 196 -10.81 1.33 -6.35
C VAL A 196 -11.98 0.38 -6.09
N ASN A 197 -11.74 -0.62 -5.24
CA ASN A 197 -12.76 -1.48 -4.66
C ASN A 197 -12.56 -1.47 -3.14
N THR A 198 -13.51 -0.86 -2.42
CA THR A 198 -13.58 -0.97 -0.96
C THR A 198 -13.62 -2.44 -0.59
N ALA A 199 -12.71 -2.84 0.30
CA ALA A 199 -12.53 -4.25 0.65
C ALA A 199 -13.38 -4.62 1.87
N ASP A 200 -13.97 -5.80 1.75
CA ASP A 200 -14.64 -6.63 2.75
C ASP A 200 -14.32 -8.05 2.27
N TYR A 201 -13.40 -8.73 2.96
CA TYR A 201 -12.67 -9.86 2.39
C TYR A 201 -13.41 -11.19 2.62
N ASP A 202 -13.93 -11.42 3.82
CA ASP A 202 -14.85 -12.51 4.20
C ASP A 202 -16.30 -12.27 3.77
N ASN A 203 -16.71 -11.02 3.47
CA ASN A 203 -18.07 -10.61 3.12
C ASN A 203 -19.05 -10.66 4.29
N ASP A 204 -18.60 -10.26 5.48
CA ASP A 204 -19.40 -10.20 6.69
C ASP A 204 -19.98 -8.80 7.00
N THR A 205 -19.81 -7.85 6.08
CA THR A 205 -20.29 -6.45 6.14
C THR A 205 -19.42 -5.48 6.94
N ILE A 206 -18.45 -5.96 7.71
CA ILE A 206 -17.41 -5.12 8.27
C ILE A 206 -16.34 -4.93 7.20
N LEU A 207 -15.91 -3.68 6.99
CA LEU A 207 -14.90 -3.40 5.98
C LEU A 207 -13.54 -3.65 6.59
N ASN A 208 -12.58 -4.15 5.81
CA ASN A 208 -11.19 -4.36 6.25
C ASN A 208 -10.58 -3.16 7.02
N LYS A 209 -10.95 -1.93 6.66
CA LYS A 209 -10.44 -0.72 7.32
C LYS A 209 -10.94 -0.53 8.76
N ASP A 210 -12.07 -1.14 9.09
CA ASP A 210 -12.79 -1.04 10.36
C ASP A 210 -12.41 -2.23 11.28
N GLU A 211 -11.51 -3.12 10.83
CA GLU A 211 -10.98 -4.29 11.53
C GLU A 211 -9.50 -4.13 11.90
N ASP A 212 -8.95 -2.92 11.73
CA ASP A 212 -7.65 -2.52 12.27
C ASP A 212 -7.89 -2.05 13.71
N LEU A 213 -7.84 -2.99 14.66
CA LEU A 213 -8.31 -2.77 16.02
C LEU A 213 -7.30 -1.95 16.84
N ASP A 214 -6.01 -2.08 16.55
CA ASP A 214 -4.96 -1.36 17.26
C ASP A 214 -4.51 -0.05 16.58
N GLY A 215 -4.95 0.18 15.34
CA GLY A 215 -4.73 1.39 14.57
C GLY A 215 -3.33 1.53 13.98
N ASP A 216 -2.55 0.43 13.90
CA ASP A 216 -1.25 0.40 13.23
C ASP A 216 -1.39 0.28 11.69
N GLY A 217 -2.61 -0.08 11.24
CA GLY A 217 -3.08 -0.26 9.88
C GLY A 217 -2.50 -1.41 9.09
N GLU A 218 -2.03 -2.39 9.80
CA GLU A 218 -2.19 -3.78 9.42
C GLU A 218 -3.49 -4.32 10.02
N VAL A 219 -4.14 -5.23 9.30
CA VAL A 219 -5.33 -5.97 9.80
C VAL A 219 -5.02 -7.45 9.92
N ILE A 220 -3.79 -7.82 9.55
CA ILE A 220 -3.40 -9.22 9.33
C ILE A 220 -2.98 -9.92 10.62
N ASP A 221 -2.90 -9.16 11.71
CA ASP A 221 -2.47 -9.55 13.04
C ASP A 221 -3.48 -9.22 14.15
N ASP A 222 -4.62 -8.63 13.79
CA ASP A 222 -5.81 -8.52 14.65
C ASP A 222 -6.62 -9.82 14.54
N ASP A 223 -6.78 -10.51 15.68
CA ASP A 223 -7.40 -11.83 15.81
C ASP A 223 -8.06 -11.89 17.21
N THR A 224 -9.36 -11.61 17.23
CA THR A 224 -10.13 -11.32 18.45
C THR A 224 -10.33 -12.57 19.31
N ASP A 225 -10.75 -13.69 18.72
CA ASP A 225 -10.97 -14.95 19.44
C ASP A 225 -9.71 -15.84 19.58
N LYS A 226 -8.63 -15.50 18.86
CA LYS A 226 -7.31 -16.16 18.87
C LYS A 226 -7.33 -17.57 18.29
N ASP A 227 -8.20 -17.84 17.33
CA ASP A 227 -8.21 -19.11 16.61
C ASP A 227 -7.09 -19.22 15.55
N GLY A 228 -6.46 -18.09 15.19
CA GLY A 228 -5.41 -17.96 14.19
C GLY A 228 -5.88 -17.53 12.80
N ILE A 229 -7.14 -17.14 12.64
CA ILE A 229 -7.69 -16.42 11.49
C ILE A 229 -7.85 -14.96 11.93
N PRO A 230 -7.19 -14.00 11.26
CA PRO A 230 -7.41 -12.59 11.57
C PRO A 230 -8.83 -12.15 11.23
N ASP A 231 -9.35 -11.18 11.96
CA ASP A 231 -10.76 -10.72 11.89
C ASP A 231 -11.18 -10.44 10.43
N PHE A 232 -10.34 -9.73 9.65
CA PHE A 232 -10.60 -9.46 8.21
C PHE A 232 -10.75 -10.67 7.28
N ALA A 233 -10.52 -11.87 7.78
CA ALA A 233 -10.71 -13.12 7.06
C ALA A 233 -11.49 -14.16 7.88
N ASP A 234 -11.99 -13.79 9.05
CA ASP A 234 -12.95 -14.57 9.82
C ASP A 234 -14.37 -14.10 9.50
N SER A 235 -15.40 -14.81 9.93
CA SER A 235 -16.79 -14.40 9.73
C SER A 235 -17.63 -14.52 11.00
N ASP A 236 -16.93 -14.75 12.11
CA ASP A 236 -17.38 -15.00 13.49
C ASP A 236 -16.20 -14.57 14.39
N ASP A 237 -15.87 -13.27 14.34
CA ASP A 237 -14.59 -12.70 14.82
C ASP A 237 -14.34 -12.95 16.32
N ASP A 238 -15.41 -13.04 17.11
CA ASP A 238 -15.36 -13.31 18.54
C ASP A 238 -15.55 -14.80 18.91
N GLY A 239 -15.81 -15.62 17.89
CA GLY A 239 -16.02 -17.07 17.95
C GLY A 239 -17.18 -17.48 18.88
N ASP A 240 -18.21 -16.66 19.02
CA ASP A 240 -19.40 -16.96 19.83
C ASP A 240 -20.38 -17.93 19.13
N GLY A 241 -20.23 -18.10 17.81
CA GLY A 241 -21.03 -18.98 16.96
C GLY A 241 -22.15 -18.28 16.19
N THR A 242 -22.29 -16.97 16.37
CA THR A 242 -23.09 -16.05 15.56
C THR A 242 -22.17 -15.42 14.51
N LEU A 243 -22.61 -15.34 13.25
CA LEU A 243 -21.74 -14.73 12.24
C LEU A 243 -21.70 -13.21 12.45
N THR A 244 -20.54 -12.58 12.28
CA THR A 244 -20.31 -11.12 12.40
C THR A 244 -21.40 -10.31 11.68
N LYS A 245 -21.79 -10.74 10.48
CA LYS A 245 -22.86 -10.09 9.67
C LYS A 245 -24.27 -10.16 10.25
N ASP A 246 -24.53 -11.15 11.10
CA ASP A 246 -25.82 -11.43 11.72
C ASP A 246 -25.94 -10.75 13.09
N GLU A 247 -24.84 -10.17 13.58
CA GLU A 247 -24.79 -9.41 14.83
C GLU A 247 -25.23 -7.96 14.62
N LYS A 248 -25.75 -7.35 15.68
CA LYS A 248 -26.23 -5.97 15.59
C LYS A 248 -25.07 -4.98 15.76
N GLU A 249 -25.05 -3.94 14.93
CA GLU A 249 -24.19 -2.79 15.20
C GLU A 249 -24.49 -2.23 16.59
N GLY A 250 -23.46 -2.04 17.41
CA GLY A 250 -23.58 -1.47 18.74
C GLY A 250 -22.71 -2.16 19.77
N ASP A 251 -23.08 -1.93 21.02
CA ASP A 251 -22.50 -2.48 22.24
C ASP A 251 -23.70 -2.70 23.20
N ASP A 252 -24.31 -3.88 23.11
CA ASP A 252 -25.60 -4.21 23.75
C ASP A 252 -25.48 -4.42 25.27
N ASP A 253 -24.26 -4.52 25.80
CA ASP A 253 -23.99 -4.71 27.23
C ASP A 253 -23.31 -3.50 27.90
N GLY A 254 -22.74 -2.59 27.11
CA GLY A 254 -22.19 -1.31 27.51
C GLY A 254 -20.76 -1.36 28.04
N ASP A 255 -19.99 -2.41 27.71
CA ASP A 255 -18.62 -2.59 28.18
C ASP A 255 -17.56 -1.90 27.31
N GLY A 256 -17.97 -1.39 26.13
CA GLY A 256 -17.14 -0.67 25.18
C GLY A 256 -16.55 -1.52 24.05
N ILE A 257 -16.87 -2.82 23.99
CA ILE A 257 -16.52 -3.72 22.89
C ILE A 257 -17.73 -3.80 21.93
N PRO A 258 -17.52 -3.61 20.61
CA PRO A 258 -18.60 -3.82 19.65
C PRO A 258 -19.13 -5.25 19.70
N ASN A 259 -20.44 -5.45 19.49
CA ASN A 259 -21.05 -6.79 19.59
C ASN A 259 -20.28 -7.84 18.79
N TYR A 260 -19.87 -7.52 17.56
CA TYR A 260 -19.15 -8.45 16.67
C TYR A 260 -17.74 -8.84 17.10
N LEU A 261 -17.23 -8.20 18.16
CA LEU A 261 -15.95 -8.52 18.81
C LEU A 261 -16.16 -8.98 20.27
N ASP A 262 -17.42 -9.13 20.71
CA ASP A 262 -17.80 -9.39 22.10
C ASP A 262 -18.54 -10.72 22.25
N LYS A 263 -17.78 -11.75 22.63
CA LYS A 263 -18.29 -13.09 22.90
C LYS A 263 -19.39 -13.14 23.96
N ASP A 264 -19.42 -12.18 24.88
CA ASP A 264 -20.40 -12.10 25.96
C ASP A 264 -21.62 -11.23 25.57
N SER A 265 -21.66 -10.72 24.33
CA SER A 265 -22.75 -9.92 23.81
C SER A 265 -24.06 -10.72 23.89
N LYS A 266 -25.16 -10.00 24.15
CA LYS A 266 -26.47 -10.64 24.38
C LYS A 266 -27.12 -11.17 23.09
N ASP A 267 -26.38 -11.19 21.99
CA ASP A 267 -26.82 -11.70 20.69
C ASP A 267 -26.69 -13.23 20.61
N SER A 268 -25.90 -13.86 21.51
CA SER A 268 -25.83 -15.30 21.73
C SER A 268 -27.11 -15.92 22.34
N LYS A 269 -28.11 -16.25 21.50
CA LYS A 269 -29.28 -17.06 21.91
C LYS A 269 -29.79 -18.08 20.91
#